data_AF-A0A062GKV0-F1
#
_entry.id   AF-A0A062GKV0-F1
#
_cell.length_a   1.000
_cell.length_b   1.000
_cell.length_c   1.000
_cell.angle_alpha   90.00
_cell.angle_beta   90.00
_cell.angle_gamma   90.00
#
_symmetry.space_group_name_H-M   'P 1'
#
loop_
_entity.id
_entity.type
_entity.pdbx_description
1 polymer ?
#
loop_
_entity_poly.entity_id
_entity_poly.type
_entity_poly.pdbx_seq_one_letter_code
_entity_poly.pdbx_strand_id
1 'polypeptide(L)'
;MNLNRKTVIALLVAVIILLLAICLFVWKSFQPSSSSQMKSASNQNQNIEKAEVLPFLNLQQVKADYALPFCEKKNCIDVDIQTIKTQDAWLNEWIAKSQAKVIQDQIDLKKDLSLQQAINAYVKKSDEWQDKYSKNRAYELHLHTRIASQRNQYVLLQLGLDTKQEELTIKDRYYFFVADRKLHKSLTLLDVLKKDQQTTVHQMVQVAYQDWLKKQTADIKKEAPKTLYWGQADWFFDGEGVGLHYQANQITKEAPQLDIYLSKEQTKKILQPEVYEQMF
;
A
#
# COMPACT_ATOMS: atom_id res chain seq x y z
N MET A 1 69.16 15.78 -2.81
CA MET A 1 69.76 14.47 -3.17
C MET A 1 69.22 14.06 -4.53
N ASN A 2 70.03 14.19 -5.58
CA ASN A 2 69.64 13.78 -6.94
C ASN A 2 69.74 12.26 -7.05
N LEU A 3 68.60 11.57 -7.02
CA LEU A 3 68.55 10.14 -7.29
C LEU A 3 68.92 9.88 -8.75
N ASN A 4 69.92 9.04 -8.98
CA ASN A 4 70.41 8.71 -10.30
C ASN A 4 69.30 8.00 -11.11
N ARG A 5 69.19 8.31 -12.41
CA ARG A 5 68.14 7.81 -13.32
C ARG A 5 68.09 6.27 -13.36
N LYS A 6 69.24 5.60 -13.16
CA LYS A 6 69.32 4.13 -13.04
C LYS A 6 68.64 3.59 -11.77
N THR A 7 68.68 4.34 -10.67
CA THR A 7 68.06 3.98 -9.39
C THR A 7 66.54 4.14 -9.44
N VAL A 8 66.05 5.16 -10.14
CA VAL A 8 64.60 5.37 -10.37
C VAL A 8 64.02 4.28 -11.28
N ILE A 9 64.75 3.88 -12.33
CA ILE A 9 64.33 2.79 -13.22
C ILE A 9 64.33 1.44 -12.48
N ALA A 10 65.33 1.18 -11.63
CA ALA A 10 65.37 -0.05 -10.83
C ALA A 10 64.19 -0.14 -9.83
N LEU A 11 63.81 0.97 -9.20
CA LEU A 11 62.66 1.04 -8.30
C LEU A 11 61.32 0.85 -9.04
N LEU A 12 61.17 1.40 -10.25
CA LEU A 12 59.97 1.22 -11.07
C LEU A 12 59.81 -0.23 -11.55
N VAL A 13 60.90 -0.89 -11.95
CA VAL A 13 60.88 -2.31 -12.35
C VAL A 13 60.53 -3.22 -11.16
N ALA A 14 61.05 -2.93 -9.96
CA ALA A 14 60.72 -3.68 -8.75
C ALA A 14 59.24 -3.57 -8.36
N VAL A 15 58.61 -2.40 -8.53
CA VAL A 15 57.18 -2.19 -8.25
C VAL A 15 56.28 -2.91 -9.28
N ILE A 16 56.68 -2.94 -10.55
CA ILE A 16 55.93 -3.65 -11.60
C ILE A 16 56.00 -5.18 -11.40
N ILE A 17 57.14 -5.72 -10.98
CA ILE A 17 57.28 -7.15 -10.65
C ILE A 17 56.42 -7.52 -9.42
N LEU A 18 56.33 -6.64 -8.43
CA LEU A 18 55.48 -6.85 -7.24
C LEU A 18 53.98 -6.84 -7.58
N LEU A 19 53.55 -5.98 -8.51
CA LEU A 19 52.15 -5.92 -8.96
C LEU A 19 51.75 -7.13 -9.83
N LEU A 20 52.68 -7.66 -10.65
CA LEU A 20 52.43 -8.87 -11.45
C LEU A 20 52.36 -10.15 -10.59
N ALA A 21 53.10 -10.22 -9.47
CA ALA A 21 53.03 -11.33 -8.52
C ALA A 21 51.68 -11.40 -7.78
N ILE A 22 51.05 -10.25 -7.51
CA ILE A 22 49.74 -10.17 -6.84
C ILE A 22 48.61 -10.58 -7.78
N CYS A 23 48.70 -10.25 -9.07
CA CYS A 23 47.71 -10.68 -10.09
C CYS A 23 47.72 -12.19 -10.37
N LEU A 24 48.85 -12.89 -10.15
CA LEU A 24 48.93 -14.35 -10.30
C LEU A 24 48.39 -15.12 -9.06
N PHE A 25 48.26 -14.46 -7.90
CA PHE A 25 47.65 -15.06 -6.71
C PHE A 25 46.12 -14.96 -6.67
N VAL A 26 45.51 -14.03 -7.43
CA VAL A 26 44.03 -13.86 -7.50
C VAL A 26 43.38 -14.71 -8.60
N TRP A 27 44.16 -15.29 -9.53
CA TRP A 27 43.64 -16.12 -10.63
C TRP A 27 43.84 -17.64 -10.50
N LYS A 28 44.26 -18.13 -9.31
CA LYS A 28 44.46 -19.59 -9.08
C LYS A 28 43.40 -20.26 -8.21
N SER A 29 42.18 -19.75 -8.16
CA SER A 29 41.06 -20.40 -7.43
C SER A 29 39.86 -20.79 -8.30
N PHE A 30 39.98 -20.77 -9.63
CA PHE A 30 38.95 -21.33 -10.52
C PHE A 30 39.57 -22.28 -11.55
N GLN A 31 39.65 -23.56 -11.19
CA GLN A 31 39.48 -24.67 -12.12
C GLN A 31 38.96 -25.93 -11.39
N PRO A 32 37.99 -26.67 -11.96
CA PRO A 32 37.40 -27.85 -11.34
C PRO A 32 38.25 -29.08 -11.60
N SER A 33 38.45 -29.95 -10.60
CA SER A 33 38.90 -31.32 -10.85
C SER A 33 38.30 -32.30 -9.85
N SER A 34 37.87 -33.42 -10.42
CA SER A 34 37.22 -34.57 -9.83
C SER A 34 38.16 -35.43 -8.99
N SER A 35 37.65 -35.95 -7.85
CA SER A 35 37.67 -37.36 -7.41
C SER A 35 37.90 -37.53 -5.89
N SER A 36 36.85 -38.01 -5.21
CA SER A 36 36.82 -38.96 -4.08
C SER A 36 37.93 -38.96 -3.03
N GLN A 37 37.57 -38.59 -1.79
CA GLN A 37 37.91 -39.37 -0.59
C GLN A 37 36.98 -39.03 0.59
N MET A 38 36.36 -40.07 1.15
CA MET A 38 35.57 -40.04 2.39
C MET A 38 36.42 -39.60 3.58
N LYS A 39 35.89 -38.72 4.44
CA LYS A 39 36.02 -38.80 5.90
C LYS A 39 34.95 -37.97 6.58
N SER A 40 34.22 -38.64 7.46
CA SER A 40 33.07 -38.18 8.22
C SER A 40 33.38 -37.00 9.15
N ALA A 41 32.53 -35.99 9.13
CA ALA A 41 32.30 -35.09 10.25
C ALA A 41 30.86 -34.56 10.18
N SER A 42 30.17 -34.64 11.31
CA SER A 42 28.75 -34.37 11.57
C SER A 42 28.03 -33.38 10.64
N ASN A 43 26.99 -33.86 9.96
CA ASN A 43 25.90 -33.01 9.48
C ASN A 43 25.12 -32.48 10.68
N GLN A 44 25.55 -31.34 11.24
CA GLN A 44 24.57 -30.39 11.74
C GLN A 44 24.00 -29.68 10.52
N ASN A 45 22.91 -30.25 9.98
CA ASN A 45 22.01 -29.49 9.12
C ASN A 45 21.40 -28.39 9.98
N GLN A 46 22.10 -27.26 10.08
CA GLN A 46 21.40 -26.00 10.25
C GLN A 46 20.63 -25.77 8.97
N ASN A 47 19.40 -26.27 8.97
CA ASN A 47 18.38 -25.83 8.04
C ASN A 47 18.16 -24.34 8.35
N ILE A 48 18.98 -23.49 7.75
CA ILE A 48 18.68 -22.07 7.65
C ILE A 48 17.45 -22.06 6.74
N GLU A 49 16.29 -22.02 7.37
CA GLU A 49 15.02 -21.80 6.72
C GLU A 49 15.16 -20.48 5.95
N LYS A 50 15.45 -20.58 4.65
CA LYS A 50 15.48 -19.41 3.77
C LYS A 50 14.10 -18.80 3.91
N ALA A 51 14.05 -17.56 4.42
CA ALA A 51 12.81 -16.81 4.53
C ALA A 51 12.05 -16.93 3.21
N GLU A 52 10.84 -17.46 3.28
CA GLU A 52 9.98 -17.67 2.12
C GLU A 52 9.55 -16.30 1.58
N VAL A 53 10.34 -15.73 0.66
CA VAL A 53 10.06 -14.44 0.04
C VAL A 53 9.06 -14.67 -1.10
N LEU A 54 7.85 -14.12 -0.96
CA LEU A 54 6.85 -14.15 -2.03
C LEU A 54 7.36 -13.41 -3.28
N PRO A 55 7.04 -13.89 -4.49
CA PRO A 55 7.44 -13.22 -5.71
C PRO A 55 6.78 -11.84 -5.82
N PHE A 56 7.47 -10.93 -6.51
CA PHE A 56 6.91 -9.65 -6.92
C PHE A 56 5.66 -9.85 -7.77
N LEU A 57 4.68 -8.97 -7.58
CA LEU A 57 3.43 -9.00 -8.34
C LEU A 57 3.68 -8.50 -9.76
N ASN A 58 3.16 -9.23 -10.75
CA ASN A 58 3.05 -8.72 -12.10
C ASN A 58 1.72 -7.96 -12.21
N LEU A 59 1.78 -6.64 -12.30
CA LEU A 59 0.60 -5.78 -12.26
C LEU A 59 0.19 -5.39 -13.68
N GLN A 60 -0.99 -5.84 -14.11
CA GLN A 60 -1.57 -5.46 -15.40
C GLN A 60 -2.79 -4.56 -15.17
N GLN A 61 -2.70 -3.30 -15.59
CA GLN A 61 -3.83 -2.39 -15.56
C GLN A 61 -4.82 -2.75 -16.66
N VAL A 62 -6.07 -2.97 -16.28
CA VAL A 62 -7.16 -3.35 -17.19
C VAL A 62 -8.47 -2.71 -16.73
N LYS A 63 -9.49 -2.71 -17.60
CA LYS A 63 -10.85 -2.42 -17.17
C LYS A 63 -11.35 -3.54 -16.25
N ALA A 64 -12.08 -3.19 -15.19
CA ALA A 64 -12.71 -4.18 -14.32
C ALA A 64 -13.81 -4.95 -15.07
N ASP A 65 -13.99 -6.22 -14.70
CA ASP A 65 -15.01 -7.08 -15.31
C ASP A 65 -16.38 -6.79 -14.66
N TYR A 66 -17.19 -5.98 -15.33
CA TYR A 66 -18.57 -5.68 -14.95
C TYR A 66 -19.42 -5.34 -16.18
N ALA A 67 -20.74 -5.45 -16.00
CA ALA A 67 -21.73 -5.02 -16.98
C ALA A 67 -22.53 -3.82 -16.42
N LEU A 68 -22.90 -2.91 -17.32
CA LEU A 68 -23.90 -1.89 -17.05
C LEU A 68 -25.20 -2.27 -17.76
N PRO A 69 -26.37 -1.92 -17.23
CA PRO A 69 -27.61 -2.11 -17.96
C PRO A 69 -27.61 -1.26 -19.23
N PHE A 70 -28.34 -1.73 -20.23
CA PHE A 70 -28.55 -0.96 -21.45
C PHE A 70 -29.28 0.34 -21.14
N CYS A 71 -28.83 1.44 -21.75
CA CYS A 71 -29.40 2.76 -21.54
C CYS A 71 -29.94 3.32 -22.86
N GLU A 72 -31.25 3.51 -22.91
CA GLU A 72 -31.97 4.04 -24.10
C GLU A 72 -32.16 5.56 -24.05
N LYS A 73 -31.93 6.18 -22.89
CA LYS A 73 -32.11 7.63 -22.67
C LYS A 73 -30.83 8.39 -23.01
N LYS A 74 -30.93 9.70 -23.26
CA LYS A 74 -29.74 10.56 -23.52
C LYS A 74 -28.84 10.79 -22.29
N ASN A 75 -29.29 10.44 -21.09
CA ASN A 75 -28.63 10.74 -19.82
C ASN A 75 -28.35 9.42 -19.09
N CYS A 76 -27.30 8.74 -19.55
CA CYS A 76 -26.89 7.44 -19.02
C CYS A 76 -25.90 7.61 -17.87
N ILE A 77 -25.93 6.66 -16.94
CA ILE A 77 -24.90 6.57 -15.91
C ILE A 77 -23.52 6.39 -16.57
N ASP A 78 -22.53 7.10 -16.05
CA ASP A 78 -21.14 6.92 -16.45
C ASP A 78 -20.40 6.20 -15.32
N VAL A 79 -19.94 4.98 -15.60
CA VAL A 79 -19.13 4.21 -14.67
C VAL A 79 -17.91 3.75 -15.42
N ASP A 80 -16.74 4.16 -14.94
CA ASP A 80 -15.46 3.65 -15.39
C ASP A 80 -14.65 3.14 -14.20
N ILE A 81 -14.14 1.93 -14.32
CA ILE A 81 -13.41 1.27 -13.23
C ILE A 81 -12.20 0.61 -13.86
N GLN A 82 -11.04 1.20 -13.59
CA GLN A 82 -9.75 0.60 -13.84
C GLN A 82 -9.34 -0.25 -12.63
N THR A 83 -8.93 -1.49 -12.90
CA THR A 83 -8.42 -2.43 -11.89
C THR A 83 -7.03 -2.94 -12.29
N ILE A 84 -6.42 -3.71 -11.40
CA ILE A 84 -5.17 -4.41 -11.65
C ILE A 84 -5.42 -5.91 -11.58
N LYS A 85 -5.00 -6.64 -12.62
CA LYS A 85 -4.91 -8.10 -12.59
C LYS A 85 -3.49 -8.53 -12.27
N THR A 86 -3.39 -9.57 -11.45
CA THR A 86 -2.14 -10.19 -11.04
C THR A 86 -2.21 -11.70 -11.20
N GLN A 87 -1.07 -12.37 -11.04
CA GLN A 87 -1.01 -13.84 -10.97
C GLN A 87 -1.62 -14.43 -9.69
N ASP A 88 -1.95 -13.58 -8.70
CA ASP A 88 -2.47 -13.95 -7.39
C ASP A 88 -4.01 -13.83 -7.39
N ALA A 89 -4.69 -14.97 -7.48
CA ALA A 89 -6.15 -15.01 -7.63
C ALA A 89 -6.87 -14.42 -6.41
N TRP A 90 -6.38 -14.73 -5.20
CA TRP A 90 -6.94 -14.18 -3.98
C TRP A 90 -6.80 -12.66 -3.94
N LEU A 91 -5.64 -12.13 -4.32
CA LEU A 91 -5.42 -10.69 -4.37
C LEU A 91 -6.38 -10.01 -5.37
N ASN A 92 -6.61 -10.62 -6.54
CA ASN A 92 -7.55 -10.09 -7.53
C ASN A 92 -8.99 -10.03 -6.97
N GLU A 93 -9.43 -11.05 -6.24
CA GLU A 93 -10.74 -11.06 -5.56
C GLU A 93 -10.82 -9.99 -4.45
N TRP A 94 -9.77 -9.86 -3.66
CA TRP A 94 -9.68 -8.85 -2.60
C TRP A 94 -9.70 -7.42 -3.16
N ILE A 95 -9.04 -7.16 -4.29
CA ILE A 95 -9.13 -5.87 -5.00
C ILE A 95 -10.57 -5.60 -5.44
N ALA A 96 -11.23 -6.57 -6.08
CA ALA A 96 -12.62 -6.41 -6.53
C ALA A 96 -13.59 -6.15 -5.35
N LYS A 97 -13.37 -6.81 -4.21
CA LYS A 97 -14.11 -6.56 -2.97
C LYS A 97 -13.85 -5.16 -2.40
N SER A 98 -12.62 -4.68 -2.47
CA SER A 98 -12.25 -3.33 -2.02
C SER A 98 -12.90 -2.26 -2.90
N GLN A 99 -12.90 -2.46 -4.23
CA GLN A 99 -13.61 -1.59 -5.18
C GLN A 99 -15.12 -1.59 -4.90
N ALA A 100 -15.72 -2.76 -4.65
CA ALA A 100 -17.13 -2.87 -4.29
C ALA A 100 -17.47 -2.09 -3.02
N LYS A 101 -16.58 -2.10 -2.01
CA LYS A 101 -16.77 -1.32 -0.78
C LYS A 101 -16.75 0.19 -1.05
N VAL A 102 -15.78 0.67 -1.82
CA VAL A 102 -15.69 2.11 -2.17
C VAL A 102 -16.93 2.59 -2.92
N ILE A 103 -17.46 1.80 -3.87
CA ILE A 103 -18.70 2.14 -4.60
C ILE A 103 -19.90 2.19 -3.66
N GLN A 104 -20.00 1.23 -2.74
CA GLN A 104 -21.08 1.19 -1.75
C GLN A 104 -21.04 2.38 -0.79
N ASP A 105 -19.86 2.85 -0.40
CA ASP A 105 -19.71 4.02 0.47
C ASP A 105 -20.31 5.29 -0.17
N GLN A 106 -20.37 5.38 -1.51
CA GLN A 106 -20.95 6.53 -2.21
C GLN A 106 -22.47 6.63 -2.06
N ILE A 107 -23.11 5.52 -1.69
CA ILE A 107 -24.57 5.40 -1.54
C ILE A 107 -24.96 4.97 -0.12
N ASP A 108 -24.05 5.14 0.85
CA ASP A 108 -24.21 4.77 2.26
C ASP A 108 -24.69 3.30 2.44
N LEU A 109 -24.12 2.40 1.65
CA LEU A 109 -24.40 0.97 1.73
C LEU A 109 -23.25 0.23 2.42
N LYS A 110 -23.57 -0.71 3.32
CA LYS A 110 -22.56 -1.51 4.05
C LYS A 110 -22.94 -2.98 4.00
N LYS A 111 -22.76 -3.60 2.83
CA LYS A 111 -23.04 -5.02 2.60
C LYS A 111 -21.82 -5.73 2.02
N ASP A 112 -21.74 -7.04 2.24
CA ASP A 112 -20.77 -7.88 1.55
C ASP A 112 -21.29 -8.20 0.15
N LEU A 113 -20.97 -7.32 -0.81
CA LEU A 113 -21.39 -7.44 -2.20
C LEU A 113 -20.22 -7.86 -3.09
N SER A 114 -20.52 -8.51 -4.21
CA SER A 114 -19.59 -8.55 -5.34
C SER A 114 -19.49 -7.17 -6.01
N LEU A 115 -18.46 -6.99 -6.85
CA LEU A 115 -18.30 -5.76 -7.63
C LEU A 115 -19.56 -5.46 -8.47
N GLN A 116 -20.07 -6.46 -9.19
CA GLN A 116 -21.29 -6.29 -9.99
C GLN A 116 -22.51 -5.92 -9.14
N GLN A 117 -22.67 -6.51 -7.96
CA GLN A 117 -23.78 -6.18 -7.07
C GLN A 117 -23.69 -4.76 -6.52
N ALA A 118 -22.49 -4.28 -6.19
CA ALA A 118 -22.26 -2.90 -5.78
C ALA A 118 -22.59 -1.91 -6.91
N ILE A 119 -22.15 -2.22 -8.14
CA ILE A 119 -22.48 -1.43 -9.34
C ILE A 119 -23.99 -1.40 -9.58
N ASN A 120 -24.67 -2.54 -9.50
CA ASN A 120 -26.12 -2.60 -9.65
C ASN A 120 -26.85 -1.75 -8.60
N ALA A 121 -26.37 -1.74 -7.35
CA ALA A 121 -26.92 -0.88 -6.30
C ALA A 121 -26.67 0.61 -6.57
N TYR A 122 -25.49 0.96 -7.08
CA TYR A 122 -25.13 2.32 -7.48
C TYR A 122 -26.01 2.82 -8.65
N VAL A 123 -26.19 1.98 -9.67
CA VAL A 123 -27.08 2.25 -10.81
C VAL A 123 -28.51 2.48 -10.35
N LYS A 124 -29.03 1.59 -9.49
CA LYS A 124 -30.38 1.75 -8.94
C LYS A 124 -30.55 3.10 -8.21
N LYS A 125 -29.53 3.56 -7.50
CA LYS A 125 -29.57 4.87 -6.84
C LYS A 125 -29.57 6.04 -7.82
N SER A 126 -28.80 5.95 -8.89
CA SER A 126 -28.84 6.90 -10.00
C SER A 126 -30.21 6.95 -10.68
N ASP A 127 -30.86 5.80 -10.87
CA ASP A 127 -32.20 5.73 -11.45
C ASP A 127 -33.26 6.36 -10.52
N GLU A 128 -33.24 5.99 -9.24
CA GLU A 128 -34.11 6.59 -8.21
C GLU A 128 -33.95 8.12 -8.14
N TRP A 129 -32.74 8.64 -8.34
CA TRP A 129 -32.46 10.07 -8.40
C TRP A 129 -33.08 10.73 -9.64
N GLN A 130 -32.95 10.10 -10.80
CA GLN A 130 -33.52 10.61 -12.05
C GLN A 130 -35.04 10.59 -12.07
N ASP A 131 -35.66 9.60 -11.43
CA ASP A 131 -37.12 9.49 -11.35
C ASP A 131 -37.76 10.57 -10.46
N LYS A 132 -37.01 11.14 -9.51
CA LYS A 132 -37.49 12.27 -8.69
C LYS A 132 -37.73 13.54 -9.51
N TYR A 133 -36.88 13.79 -10.51
CA TYR A 133 -37.01 14.96 -11.37
C TYR A 133 -36.31 14.73 -12.71
N SER A 134 -37.03 14.90 -13.82
CA SER A 134 -36.56 14.53 -15.16
C SER A 134 -35.31 15.26 -15.67
N LYS A 135 -34.90 16.36 -15.03
CA LYS A 135 -33.65 17.07 -15.37
C LYS A 135 -32.45 16.62 -14.53
N ASN A 136 -32.67 15.78 -13.53
CA ASN A 136 -31.59 15.23 -12.73
C ASN A 136 -30.65 14.43 -13.63
N ARG A 137 -29.35 14.67 -13.48
CA ARG A 137 -28.33 13.94 -14.23
C ARG A 137 -28.13 12.55 -13.64
N ALA A 138 -27.82 11.59 -14.48
CA ALA A 138 -27.36 10.29 -14.01
C ALA A 138 -26.03 10.46 -13.26
N TYR A 139 -25.70 9.50 -12.40
CA TYR A 139 -24.46 9.53 -11.65
C TYR A 139 -23.24 9.28 -12.57
N GLU A 140 -22.10 9.80 -12.15
CA GLU A 140 -20.79 9.56 -12.76
C GLU A 140 -19.85 9.01 -11.67
N LEU A 141 -19.14 7.91 -11.94
CA LEU A 141 -18.17 7.29 -11.03
C LEU A 141 -16.95 6.78 -11.80
N HIS A 142 -15.79 7.36 -11.53
CA HIS A 142 -14.51 6.91 -12.07
C HIS A 142 -13.61 6.43 -10.92
N LEU A 143 -13.21 5.15 -10.99
CA LEU A 143 -12.39 4.52 -9.97
C LEU A 143 -11.09 4.01 -10.58
N HIS A 144 -9.96 4.41 -10.01
CA HIS A 144 -8.64 3.94 -10.41
C HIS A 144 -7.96 3.18 -9.28
N THR A 145 -7.18 2.16 -9.64
CA THR A 145 -6.61 1.18 -8.72
C THR A 145 -5.11 1.12 -8.87
N ARG A 146 -4.38 1.24 -7.76
CA ARG A 146 -2.93 1.14 -7.70
C ARG A 146 -2.47 0.29 -6.51
N ILE A 147 -1.44 -0.53 -6.72
CA ILE A 147 -0.63 -1.06 -5.61
C ILE A 147 0.42 0.01 -5.29
N ALA A 148 0.21 0.74 -4.19
CA ALA A 148 1.06 1.87 -3.80
C ALA A 148 2.37 1.41 -3.15
N SER A 149 2.36 0.26 -2.47
CA SER A 149 3.54 -0.35 -1.86
C SER A 149 3.42 -1.87 -1.86
N GLN A 150 4.56 -2.55 -2.04
CA GLN A 150 4.71 -3.99 -1.82
C GLN A 150 6.00 -4.21 -1.01
N ARG A 151 5.87 -4.81 0.18
CA ARG A 151 6.99 -5.12 1.08
C ARG A 151 6.81 -6.54 1.60
N ASN A 152 7.68 -7.45 1.17
CA ASN A 152 7.54 -8.88 1.43
C ASN A 152 6.13 -9.38 1.08
N GLN A 153 5.37 -9.87 2.07
CA GLN A 153 4.00 -10.34 1.89
C GLN A 153 2.94 -9.24 1.96
N TYR A 154 3.30 -8.03 2.39
CA TYR A 154 2.35 -6.95 2.59
C TYR A 154 2.17 -6.12 1.33
N VAL A 155 0.91 -5.78 1.04
CA VAL A 155 0.54 -4.87 -0.04
C VAL A 155 -0.32 -3.74 0.49
N LEU A 156 -0.06 -2.54 -0.03
CA LEU A 156 -0.90 -1.37 0.11
C LEU A 156 -1.65 -1.13 -1.20
N LEU A 157 -2.97 -1.30 -1.17
CA LEU A 157 -3.87 -0.90 -2.23
C LEU A 157 -4.32 0.54 -1.99
N GLN A 158 -4.25 1.34 -3.04
CA GLN A 158 -4.83 2.68 -3.11
C GLN A 158 -5.91 2.67 -4.19
N LEU A 159 -7.11 3.07 -3.81
CA LEU A 159 -8.21 3.32 -4.73
C LEU A 159 -8.48 4.83 -4.75
N GLY A 160 -8.40 5.46 -5.91
CA GLY A 160 -8.79 6.86 -6.06
C GLY A 160 -10.10 6.99 -6.83
N LEU A 161 -10.91 7.94 -6.39
CA LEU A 161 -12.31 8.06 -6.77
C LEU A 161 -12.63 9.50 -7.17
N ASP A 162 -13.22 9.63 -8.35
CA ASP A 162 -13.97 10.80 -8.78
C ASP A 162 -15.44 10.42 -8.93
N THR A 163 -16.34 11.24 -8.39
CA THR A 163 -17.79 11.02 -8.59
C THR A 163 -18.53 12.33 -8.79
N LYS A 164 -19.61 12.25 -9.54
CA LYS A 164 -20.66 13.26 -9.56
C LYS A 164 -22.00 12.59 -9.35
N GLN A 165 -22.62 12.90 -8.22
CA GLN A 165 -23.87 12.29 -7.80
C GLN A 165 -24.72 13.31 -7.08
N GLU A 166 -26.02 13.33 -7.38
CA GLU A 166 -26.92 14.37 -6.89
C GLU A 166 -26.32 15.78 -7.13
N GLU A 167 -26.20 16.58 -6.08
CA GLU A 167 -25.57 17.91 -6.08
C GLU A 167 -24.11 17.87 -5.58
N LEU A 168 -23.52 16.68 -5.42
CA LEU A 168 -22.19 16.48 -4.87
C LEU A 168 -21.19 16.10 -5.98
N THR A 169 -20.04 16.74 -5.95
CA THR A 169 -18.88 16.36 -6.77
C THR A 169 -17.71 16.06 -5.85
N ILE A 170 -17.16 14.87 -5.99
CA ILE A 170 -15.96 14.41 -5.28
C ILE A 170 -14.87 14.26 -6.32
N LYS A 171 -13.69 14.80 -6.02
CA LYS A 171 -12.49 14.62 -6.84
C LYS A 171 -11.33 14.13 -5.98
N ASP A 172 -10.50 13.28 -6.55
CA ASP A 172 -9.25 12.79 -5.98
C ASP A 172 -9.42 12.24 -4.54
N ARG A 173 -10.55 11.57 -4.26
CA ARG A 173 -10.77 10.93 -2.95
C ARG A 173 -10.06 9.58 -2.93
N TYR A 174 -9.18 9.40 -1.96
CA TYR A 174 -8.45 8.15 -1.80
C TYR A 174 -9.02 7.25 -0.71
N TYR A 175 -8.86 5.96 -0.93
CA TYR A 175 -9.11 4.90 0.03
C TYR A 175 -7.89 3.99 0.09
N PHE A 176 -7.55 3.53 1.29
CA PHE A 176 -6.39 2.66 1.50
C PHE A 176 -6.80 1.33 2.13
N PHE A 177 -6.26 0.25 1.57
CA PHE A 177 -6.45 -1.10 2.09
C PHE A 177 -5.10 -1.80 2.19
N VAL A 178 -4.87 -2.47 3.31
CA VAL A 178 -3.66 -3.26 3.52
C VAL A 178 -4.03 -4.73 3.58
N ALA A 179 -3.19 -5.57 2.97
CA ALA A 179 -3.35 -7.01 3.00
C ALA A 179 -2.02 -7.73 3.27
N ASP A 180 -2.13 -8.88 3.94
CA ASP A 180 -1.11 -9.91 3.98
C ASP A 180 -1.45 -10.99 2.94
N ARG A 181 -0.61 -11.07 1.91
CA ARG A 181 -0.76 -12.03 0.81
C ARG A 181 -0.44 -13.45 1.22
N LYS A 182 0.42 -13.66 2.22
CA LYS A 182 0.72 -15.01 2.70
C LYS A 182 -0.46 -15.59 3.47
N LEU A 183 -1.15 -14.75 4.23
CA LEU A 183 -2.32 -15.16 5.02
C LEU A 183 -3.65 -15.03 4.28
N HIS A 184 -3.64 -14.49 3.06
CA HIS A 184 -4.87 -14.18 2.31
C HIS A 184 -5.86 -13.38 3.17
N LYS A 185 -5.34 -12.35 3.85
CA LYS A 185 -6.10 -11.58 4.84
C LYS A 185 -5.98 -10.07 4.59
N SER A 186 -7.13 -9.38 4.56
CA SER A 186 -7.18 -7.93 4.71
C SER A 186 -6.81 -7.56 6.15
N LEU A 187 -5.86 -6.67 6.32
CA LEU A 187 -5.36 -6.25 7.63
C LEU A 187 -5.99 -4.93 8.04
N THR A 188 -6.50 -4.90 9.26
CA THR A 188 -6.71 -3.66 10.01
C THR A 188 -5.43 -3.29 10.74
N LEU A 189 -5.31 -2.03 11.17
CA LEU A 189 -4.17 -1.63 12.01
C LEU A 189 -4.10 -2.49 13.29
N LEU A 190 -5.25 -2.87 13.86
CA LEU A 190 -5.33 -3.74 15.05
C LEU A 190 -4.66 -5.11 14.86
N ASP A 191 -4.72 -5.68 13.66
CA ASP A 191 -4.14 -7.00 13.37
C ASP A 191 -2.61 -7.00 13.48
N VAL A 192 -1.96 -5.84 13.32
CA VAL A 192 -0.51 -5.69 13.27
C VAL A 192 0.10 -5.03 14.51
N LEU A 193 -0.74 -4.54 15.44
CA LEU A 193 -0.26 -3.93 16.68
C LEU A 193 0.31 -4.98 17.64
N LYS A 194 1.32 -4.58 18.42
CA LYS A 194 1.67 -5.29 19.66
C LYS A 194 0.47 -5.26 20.60
N LYS A 195 0.38 -6.31 21.44
CA LYS A 195 -0.57 -6.36 22.54
C LYS A 195 -0.47 -5.08 23.39
N ASP A 196 -1.63 -4.56 23.79
CA ASP A 196 -1.78 -3.37 24.66
C ASP A 196 -1.26 -2.03 24.07
N GLN A 197 -0.92 -1.95 22.77
CA GLN A 197 -0.51 -0.67 22.14
C GLN A 197 -1.67 0.18 21.59
N GLN A 198 -2.92 -0.28 21.70
CA GLN A 198 -4.08 0.50 21.25
C GLN A 198 -4.16 1.87 21.94
N THR A 199 -3.84 1.94 23.24
CA THR A 199 -3.80 3.20 24.00
C THR A 199 -2.71 4.13 23.48
N THR A 200 -1.53 3.59 23.14
CA THR A 200 -0.42 4.36 22.56
C THR A 200 -0.82 4.95 21.21
N VAL A 201 -1.41 4.14 20.32
CA VAL A 201 -1.93 4.60 19.02
C VAL A 201 -2.98 5.67 19.22
N HIS A 202 -3.92 5.45 20.15
CA HIS A 202 -4.95 6.42 20.47
C HIS A 202 -4.37 7.77 20.89
N GLN A 203 -3.36 7.78 21.78
CA GLN A 203 -2.68 9.00 22.20
C GLN A 203 -1.98 9.71 21.05
N MET A 204 -1.25 8.97 20.19
CA MET A 204 -0.59 9.55 19.01
C MET A 204 -1.60 10.20 18.06
N VAL A 205 -2.71 9.52 17.80
CA VAL A 205 -3.80 10.06 16.96
C VAL A 205 -4.41 11.29 17.60
N GLN A 206 -4.67 11.30 18.91
CA GLN A 206 -5.24 12.48 19.57
C GLN A 206 -4.31 13.68 19.48
N VAL A 207 -3.00 13.50 19.64
CA VAL A 207 -2.04 14.61 19.49
C VAL A 207 -2.11 15.19 18.08
N ALA A 208 -2.01 14.36 17.05
CA ALA A 208 -2.09 14.81 15.66
C ALA A 208 -3.44 15.45 15.33
N TYR A 209 -4.54 14.87 15.82
CA TYR A 209 -5.88 15.39 15.64
C TYR A 209 -6.06 16.77 16.29
N GLN A 210 -5.58 16.98 17.51
CA GLN A 210 -5.68 18.29 18.16
C GLN A 210 -4.87 19.35 17.44
N ASP A 211 -3.71 19.00 16.90
CA ASP A 211 -2.90 19.92 16.11
C ASP A 211 -3.52 20.24 14.75
N TRP A 212 -4.18 19.27 14.12
CA TRP A 212 -5.01 19.51 12.94
C TRP A 212 -6.22 20.39 13.28
N LEU A 213 -6.92 20.10 14.39
CA LEU A 213 -8.15 20.79 14.79
C LEU A 213 -7.89 22.27 15.09
N LYS A 214 -6.75 22.62 15.69
CA LYS A 214 -6.34 24.02 15.93
C LYS A 214 -6.28 24.85 14.64
N LYS A 215 -5.98 24.24 13.51
CA LYS A 215 -5.85 24.90 12.20
C LYS A 215 -7.20 25.06 11.47
N GLN A 216 -8.28 24.47 11.99
CA GLN A 216 -9.59 24.50 11.34
C GLN A 216 -10.40 25.77 11.68
N THR A 217 -11.46 25.99 10.90
CA THR A 217 -12.44 27.07 11.11
C THR A 217 -13.22 26.89 12.42
N ALA A 218 -13.88 27.94 12.89
CA ALA A 218 -14.70 27.89 14.09
C ALA A 218 -15.86 26.88 13.97
N ASP A 219 -16.48 26.80 12.78
CA ASP A 219 -17.59 25.87 12.52
C ASP A 219 -17.13 24.41 12.58
N ILE A 220 -16.01 24.08 11.93
CA ILE A 220 -15.44 22.72 12.02
C ILE A 220 -15.09 22.40 13.47
N LYS A 221 -14.43 23.32 14.20
CA LYS A 221 -14.09 23.11 15.62
C LYS A 221 -15.29 22.86 16.51
N LYS A 222 -16.42 23.51 16.22
CA LYS A 222 -17.66 23.38 16.98
C LYS A 222 -18.33 22.02 16.77
N GLU A 223 -18.29 21.50 15.54
CA GLU A 223 -18.92 20.23 15.18
C GLU A 223 -18.02 19.01 15.40
N ALA A 224 -16.70 19.20 15.39
CA ALA A 224 -15.74 18.11 15.45
C ALA A 224 -15.82 17.37 16.80
N PRO A 225 -15.66 16.03 16.81
CA PRO A 225 -15.73 15.25 18.04
C PRO A 225 -14.58 15.63 18.98
N LYS A 226 -14.81 15.57 20.29
CA LYS A 226 -13.75 15.83 21.28
C LYS A 226 -12.57 14.86 21.15
N THR A 227 -12.86 13.64 20.74
CA THR A 227 -11.90 12.55 20.57
C THR A 227 -12.11 11.92 19.20
N LEU A 228 -11.02 11.75 18.46
CA LEU A 228 -11.06 11.10 17.16
C LEU A 228 -10.94 9.58 17.32
N TYR A 229 -11.93 8.83 16.84
CA TYR A 229 -11.86 7.37 16.79
C TYR A 229 -11.02 6.95 15.59
N TRP A 230 -9.97 6.15 15.82
CA TRP A 230 -9.02 5.77 14.77
C TRP A 230 -9.34 4.44 14.08
N GLY A 231 -10.23 3.63 14.64
CA GLY A 231 -10.64 2.37 14.00
C GLY A 231 -11.46 2.56 12.71
N GLN A 232 -11.90 3.79 12.42
CA GLN A 232 -12.60 4.15 11.18
C GLN A 232 -11.68 4.73 10.10
N ALA A 233 -10.42 5.02 10.44
CA ALA A 233 -9.47 5.53 9.47
C ALA A 233 -9.01 4.39 8.56
N ASP A 234 -8.81 4.70 7.29
CA ASP A 234 -8.01 3.84 6.46
C ASP A 234 -6.57 3.95 6.97
N TRP A 235 -5.85 2.84 7.05
CA TRP A 235 -4.43 2.88 7.41
C TRP A 235 -3.59 2.50 6.21
N PHE A 236 -2.38 3.04 6.17
CA PHE A 236 -1.42 2.80 5.10
C PHE A 236 -0.01 2.68 5.67
N PHE A 237 0.93 2.28 4.83
CA PHE A 237 2.35 2.24 5.18
C PHE A 237 3.22 2.63 3.98
N ASP A 238 4.34 3.28 4.26
CA ASP A 238 5.33 3.67 3.26
C ASP A 238 6.76 3.37 3.76
N GLY A 239 7.78 4.05 3.24
CA GLY A 239 9.16 3.88 3.71
C GLY A 239 9.46 4.54 5.07
N GLU A 240 8.55 5.38 5.57
CA GLU A 240 8.73 6.15 6.79
C GLU A 240 7.96 5.56 7.97
N GLY A 241 6.78 5.00 7.75
CA GLY A 241 6.03 4.40 8.84
C GLY A 241 4.58 4.06 8.51
N VAL A 242 3.82 3.85 9.57
CA VAL A 242 2.36 3.71 9.50
C VAL A 242 1.74 5.10 9.36
N GLY A 243 0.72 5.19 8.50
CA GLY A 243 -0.14 6.35 8.39
C GLY A 243 -1.61 6.00 8.61
N LEU A 244 -2.40 7.00 8.99
CA LEU A 244 -3.85 6.95 9.07
C LEU A 244 -4.44 8.05 8.19
N HIS A 245 -5.44 7.70 7.40
CA HIS A 245 -6.11 8.56 6.44
C HIS A 245 -7.58 8.70 6.81
N TYR A 246 -8.01 9.94 6.99
CA TYR A 246 -9.41 10.31 7.10
C TYR A 246 -9.80 11.12 5.87
N GLN A 247 -10.80 10.64 5.12
CA GLN A 247 -11.28 11.34 3.93
C GLN A 247 -11.88 12.70 4.30
N ALA A 248 -11.92 13.61 3.32
CA ALA A 248 -12.72 14.81 3.44
C ALA A 248 -14.18 14.44 3.77
N ASN A 249 -14.78 15.23 4.65
CA ASN A 249 -16.14 15.09 5.14
C ASN A 249 -16.38 13.87 6.07
N GLN A 250 -15.32 13.13 6.45
CA GLN A 250 -15.43 11.96 7.33
C GLN A 250 -15.48 12.33 8.81
N ILE A 251 -14.75 13.38 9.23
CA ILE A 251 -14.71 13.83 10.64
C ILE A 251 -15.94 14.70 10.96
N THR A 252 -16.21 15.69 10.11
CA THR A 252 -17.44 16.48 10.07
C THR A 252 -17.79 16.75 8.61
N LYS A 253 -19.00 17.22 8.31
CA LYS A 253 -19.48 17.39 6.92
C LYS A 253 -18.58 18.29 6.06
N GLU A 254 -17.96 19.30 6.66
CA GLU A 254 -17.12 20.31 5.98
C GLU A 254 -15.63 20.16 6.33
N ALA A 255 -15.25 19.11 7.07
CA ALA A 255 -13.86 18.88 7.45
C ALA A 255 -13.01 18.52 6.22
N PRO A 256 -11.82 19.14 6.04
CA PRO A 256 -10.88 18.67 5.05
C PRO A 256 -10.33 17.28 5.45
N GLN A 257 -9.63 16.64 4.52
CA GLN A 257 -8.86 15.43 4.77
C GLN A 257 -7.87 15.63 5.94
N LEU A 258 -7.63 14.55 6.69
CA LEU A 258 -6.60 14.46 7.71
C LEU A 258 -5.77 13.21 7.46
N ASP A 259 -4.48 13.41 7.18
CA ASP A 259 -3.48 12.34 7.19
C ASP A 259 -2.62 12.47 8.45
N ILE A 260 -2.44 11.37 9.15
CA ILE A 260 -1.57 11.26 10.32
C ILE A 260 -0.44 10.32 9.96
N TYR A 261 0.80 10.83 9.94
CA TYR A 261 1.99 10.04 9.67
C TYR A 261 2.72 9.76 10.99
N LEU A 262 2.96 8.49 11.31
CA LEU A 262 3.75 8.10 12.45
C LEU A 262 5.22 8.00 12.06
N SER A 263 6.13 8.48 12.92
CA SER A 263 7.57 8.36 12.68
C SER A 263 8.02 6.89 12.69
N LYS A 264 9.26 6.62 12.23
CA LYS A 264 9.89 5.30 12.34
C LYS A 264 9.90 4.78 13.78
N GLU A 265 10.24 5.64 14.74
CA GLU A 265 10.27 5.29 16.16
C GLU A 265 8.87 4.98 16.71
N GLN A 266 7.87 5.79 16.34
CA GLN A 266 6.48 5.57 16.74
C GLN A 266 5.94 4.26 16.14
N THR A 267 6.20 4.04 14.85
CA THR A 267 5.83 2.82 14.12
C THR A 267 6.46 1.59 14.75
N LYS A 268 7.79 1.60 14.98
CA LYS A 268 8.51 0.50 15.65
C LYS A 268 7.98 0.24 17.06
N LYS A 269 7.56 1.28 17.78
CA LYS A 269 6.99 1.15 19.13
C LYS A 269 5.67 0.37 19.11
N ILE A 270 4.77 0.66 18.16
CA ILE A 270 3.40 0.12 18.16
C ILE A 270 3.26 -1.23 17.44
N LEU A 271 4.05 -1.51 16.41
CA LEU A 271 3.91 -2.72 15.59
C LEU A 271 4.56 -3.94 16.22
N GLN A 272 3.99 -5.12 15.95
CA GLN A 272 4.62 -6.41 16.25
C GLN A 272 6.02 -6.47 15.62
N PRO A 273 7.05 -7.00 16.32
CA PRO A 273 8.42 -7.00 15.81
C PRO A 273 8.53 -7.66 14.43
N GLU A 274 7.91 -8.83 14.22
CA GLU A 274 7.95 -9.51 12.92
C GLU A 274 7.30 -8.68 11.81
N VAL A 275 6.19 -7.99 12.09
CA VAL A 275 5.50 -7.15 11.09
C VAL A 275 6.37 -5.96 10.73
N TYR A 276 7.01 -5.32 11.72
CA TYR A 276 7.90 -4.18 11.47
C TYR A 276 9.06 -4.58 10.56
N GLU A 277 9.76 -5.67 10.88
CA GLU A 277 10.90 -6.16 10.09
C GLU A 277 10.54 -6.57 8.66
N GLN A 278 9.30 -7.02 8.44
CA GLN A 278 8.82 -7.45 7.14
C GLN A 278 8.20 -6.31 6.32
N MET A 279 7.76 -5.22 6.95
CA MET A 279 7.08 -4.11 6.28
C MET A 279 7.99 -2.90 6.02
N PHE A 280 9.03 -2.68 6.84
CA PHE A 280 9.92 -1.51 6.81
C PHE A 280 11.40 -1.89 6.81
#